data_AF-A0A943BUF1-F1
#
_entry.id   AF-A0A943BUF1-F1
#
_cell.length_a   1.000
_cell.length_b   1.000
_cell.length_c   1.000
_cell.angle_alpha   90.00
_cell.angle_beta   90.00
_cell.angle_gamma   90.00
#
_symmetry.space_group_name_H-M   'P 1'
#
loop_
_entity.id
_entity.type
_entity.pdbx_description
1 polymer ?
#
loop_
_entity_poly.entity_id
_entity_poly.type
_entity_poly.pdbx_seq_one_letter_code
_entity_poly.pdbx_strand_id
1 'polypeptide(L)'
;MNYSEFVNKYLGKSTDYDGAYGVQCVDLIKAYLHDVFGISAGSWGNARFYWINFALRAPLKANFTKIRNTPQLIPKRGDIVVWNHSVGNGCGHIAIATGEGDTRSFYSYDQNWNGKPMKKVKHTYAGVYGVLRPKDQSKVAQSSGNTSSVSNGSYPTPVTWRNGSTPETVYAVNDCSDKIGTVYAKSTAQCYSKAGSCYLIVYSINGGKAHKAGFVAYAGGLNGAPPQSRAWKNGSTPETVYADTSENTKVGTIDKYESCYCLGRIDGMYLVLYKVNGTNKQKCGFVAYHG
;
A
#
# COMPACT_ATOMS: atom_id res chain seq x y z
N MET A 1 12.52 -8.63 2.92
CA MET A 1 11.14 -8.33 2.47
C MET A 1 10.68 -7.00 3.06
N ASN A 2 9.65 -6.35 2.53
CA ASN A 2 9.08 -5.11 3.10
C ASN A 2 7.86 -5.41 3.98
N TYR A 3 7.32 -4.39 4.67
CA TYR A 3 6.15 -4.52 5.54
C TYR A 3 4.95 -5.18 4.84
N SER A 4 4.65 -4.81 3.60
CA SER A 4 3.46 -5.30 2.90
C SER A 4 3.60 -6.78 2.55
N GLU A 5 4.79 -7.19 2.08
CA GLU A 5 5.14 -8.59 1.88
C GLU A 5 5.05 -9.38 3.19
N PHE A 6 5.47 -8.76 4.30
CA PHE A 6 5.41 -9.38 5.63
C PHE A 6 3.95 -9.62 6.03
N VAL A 7 3.10 -8.60 5.92
CA VAL A 7 1.68 -8.76 6.22
C VAL A 7 1.04 -9.85 5.36
N ASN A 8 1.31 -9.87 4.06
CA ASN A 8 0.77 -10.91 3.16
C ASN A 8 1.24 -12.31 3.53
N LYS A 9 2.50 -12.45 3.97
CA LYS A 9 3.08 -13.74 4.36
C LYS A 9 2.46 -14.27 5.66
N TYR A 10 2.17 -13.40 6.63
CA TYR A 10 1.85 -13.77 8.01
C TYR A 10 0.37 -13.62 8.39
N LEU A 11 -0.42 -12.82 7.66
CA LEU A 11 -1.84 -12.61 7.96
C LEU A 11 -2.60 -13.94 7.96
N GLY A 12 -3.36 -14.19 9.03
CA GLY A 12 -4.13 -15.41 9.23
C GLY A 12 -3.30 -16.63 9.64
N LYS A 13 -1.98 -16.51 9.84
CA LYS A 13 -1.10 -17.61 10.26
C LYS A 13 -0.65 -17.48 11.70
N SER A 14 -0.48 -18.62 12.35
CA SER A 14 0.12 -18.74 13.67
C SER A 14 1.62 -18.95 13.53
N THR A 15 2.41 -18.04 14.09
CA THR A 15 3.87 -18.03 14.00
C THR A 15 4.48 -18.33 15.35
N ASP A 16 5.23 -19.41 15.43
CA ASP A 16 6.13 -19.73 16.54
C ASP A 16 7.55 -19.58 15.99
N TYR A 17 8.23 -18.48 16.36
CA TYR A 17 9.49 -18.11 15.73
C TYR A 17 10.67 -18.78 16.43
N ASP A 18 10.63 -18.89 17.76
CA ASP A 18 11.74 -19.40 18.56
C ASP A 18 11.52 -20.84 19.07
N GLY A 19 10.35 -21.44 18.81
CA GLY A 19 9.99 -22.78 19.27
C GLY A 19 9.68 -22.85 20.76
N ALA A 20 9.55 -21.71 21.45
CA ALA A 20 9.37 -21.62 22.89
C ALA A 20 8.02 -20.98 23.25
N TYR A 21 7.29 -21.62 24.16
CA TYR A 21 5.98 -21.17 24.65
C TYR A 21 4.88 -21.09 23.56
N GLY A 22 5.12 -21.68 22.39
CA GLY A 22 4.19 -21.72 21.27
C GLY A 22 3.95 -20.33 20.67
N VAL A 23 2.76 -20.12 20.13
CA VAL A 23 2.44 -18.92 19.35
C VAL A 23 2.13 -17.72 20.26
N GLN A 24 3.08 -16.78 20.39
CA GLN A 24 3.00 -15.58 21.25
C GLN A 24 3.05 -14.26 20.47
N CYS A 25 2.73 -13.14 21.13
CA CYS A 25 2.81 -11.81 20.52
C CYS A 25 4.25 -11.42 20.14
N VAL A 26 5.23 -11.88 20.92
CA VAL A 26 6.66 -11.61 20.67
C VAL A 26 7.19 -12.37 19.46
N ASP A 27 6.66 -13.54 19.13
CA ASP A 27 7.07 -14.30 17.93
C ASP A 27 6.82 -13.51 16.65
N LEU A 28 5.66 -12.87 16.55
CA LEU A 28 5.33 -12.03 15.42
C LEU A 28 6.34 -10.88 15.27
N ILE A 29 6.80 -10.30 16.38
CA ILE A 29 7.79 -9.22 16.38
C ILE A 29 9.18 -9.74 16.03
N LYS A 30 9.58 -10.89 16.53
CA LYS A 30 10.87 -11.52 16.16
C LYS A 30 10.90 -11.84 14.67
N ALA A 31 9.83 -12.41 14.14
CA ALA A 31 9.66 -12.62 12.70
C ALA A 31 9.75 -11.29 11.92
N TYR A 32 9.07 -10.24 12.38
CA TYR A 32 9.09 -8.93 11.74
C TYR A 32 10.48 -8.29 11.72
N LEU A 33 11.20 -8.35 12.85
CA LEU A 33 12.57 -7.87 12.97
C LEU A 33 13.50 -8.62 12.02
N HIS A 34 13.39 -9.94 11.95
CA HIS A 34 14.22 -10.77 11.07
C HIS A 34 13.92 -10.49 9.59
N ASP A 35 12.67 -10.61 9.18
CA ASP A 35 12.28 -10.63 7.78
C ASP A 35 12.35 -9.24 7.11
N VAL A 36 11.95 -8.20 7.85
CA VAL A 36 11.91 -6.83 7.32
C VAL A 36 13.23 -6.11 7.57
N PHE A 37 13.82 -6.28 8.75
CA PHE A 37 15.00 -5.52 9.15
C PHE A 37 16.31 -6.32 9.14
N GLY A 38 16.28 -7.63 8.93
CA GLY A 38 17.48 -8.47 9.02
C GLY A 38 18.02 -8.59 10.44
N ILE A 39 17.19 -8.33 11.45
CA ILE A 39 17.58 -8.32 12.86
C ILE A 39 17.20 -9.65 13.51
N SER A 40 18.20 -10.46 13.84
CA SER A 40 18.01 -11.67 14.64
C SER A 40 17.80 -11.29 16.11
N ALA A 41 16.55 -11.40 16.57
CA ALA A 41 16.20 -11.11 17.95
C ALA A 41 16.65 -12.23 18.89
N GLY A 42 17.31 -11.87 19.98
CA GLY A 42 17.68 -12.81 21.04
C GLY A 42 16.54 -13.05 22.04
N SER A 43 16.87 -13.72 23.15
CA SER A 43 15.92 -13.92 24.25
C SER A 43 15.74 -12.61 25.03
N TRP A 44 14.73 -11.82 24.63
CA TRP A 44 14.51 -10.47 25.17
C TRP A 44 13.41 -10.37 26.22
N GLY A 45 12.77 -11.51 26.52
CA GLY A 45 11.69 -11.63 27.49
C GLY A 45 10.32 -11.22 26.93
N ASN A 46 9.38 -11.03 27.85
CA ASN A 46 8.00 -10.63 27.56
C ASN A 46 7.90 -9.28 26.81
N ALA A 47 6.76 -9.07 26.16
CA ALA A 47 6.47 -7.90 25.32
C ALA A 47 6.88 -6.55 25.94
N ARG A 48 6.53 -6.30 27.20
CA ARG A 48 6.85 -5.03 27.89
C ARG A 48 8.35 -4.71 27.94
N PHE A 49 9.22 -5.72 27.90
CA PHE A 49 10.66 -5.54 28.00
C PHE A 49 11.29 -5.00 26.71
N TYR A 50 10.62 -5.11 25.56
CA TYR A 50 11.02 -4.39 24.35
C TYR A 50 11.00 -2.88 24.55
N TRP A 51 10.12 -2.38 25.44
CA TRP A 51 10.09 -0.98 25.84
C TRP A 51 11.07 -0.69 26.97
N ILE A 52 10.96 -1.40 28.09
CA ILE A 52 11.71 -1.11 29.32
C ILE A 52 13.22 -1.23 29.08
N ASN A 53 13.65 -2.31 28.42
CA ASN A 53 15.07 -2.61 28.19
C ASN A 53 15.57 -2.10 26.83
N PHE A 54 14.82 -1.24 26.13
CA PHE A 54 15.18 -0.74 24.81
C PHE A 54 16.64 -0.25 24.71
N ALA A 55 17.10 0.51 25.73
CA ALA A 55 18.45 1.05 25.75
C ALA A 55 19.55 -0.03 25.85
N LEU A 56 19.21 -1.21 26.41
CA LEU A 56 20.10 -2.37 26.55
C LEU A 56 20.11 -3.26 25.30
N ARG A 57 19.21 -3.03 24.34
CA ARG A 57 19.10 -3.82 23.11
C ARG A 57 19.74 -3.06 21.96
N ALA A 58 21.03 -3.26 21.74
CA ALA A 58 21.79 -2.56 20.69
C ALA A 58 21.12 -2.63 19.30
N PRO A 59 20.59 -3.78 18.82
CA PRO A 59 19.93 -3.83 17.51
C PRO A 59 18.65 -2.97 17.44
N LEU A 60 17.85 -2.92 18.51
CA LEU A 60 16.65 -2.07 18.56
C LEU A 60 17.03 -0.59 18.61
N LYS A 61 18.00 -0.20 19.44
CA LYS A 61 18.49 1.18 19.54
C LYS A 61 19.09 1.67 18.22
N ALA A 62 19.80 0.80 17.50
CA ALA A 62 20.37 1.12 16.20
C ALA A 62 19.29 1.39 15.15
N ASN A 63 18.22 0.57 15.12
CA ASN A 63 17.27 0.56 14.01
C ASN A 63 15.93 1.27 14.28
N PHE A 64 15.63 1.62 15.53
CA PHE A 64 14.33 2.19 15.91
C PHE A 64 14.49 3.46 16.76
N THR A 65 13.49 4.33 16.68
CA THR A 65 13.30 5.49 17.56
C THR A 65 12.18 5.16 18.53
N LYS A 66 12.47 5.21 19.83
CA LYS A 66 11.50 4.99 20.89
C LYS A 66 10.69 6.26 21.16
N ILE A 67 9.39 6.25 20.89
CA ILE A 67 8.49 7.41 20.98
C ILE A 67 7.41 7.11 22.03
N ARG A 68 7.39 7.88 23.13
CA ARG A 68 6.42 7.72 24.21
C ARG A 68 5.01 8.05 23.73
N ASN A 69 4.03 7.33 24.25
CA ASN A 69 2.62 7.67 24.07
C ASN A 69 2.31 9.05 24.66
N THR A 70 1.68 9.91 23.86
CA THR A 70 1.17 11.23 24.23
C THR A 70 -0.24 11.39 23.66
N PRO A 71 -1.04 12.37 24.10
CA PRO A 71 -2.38 12.59 23.55
C PRO A 71 -2.41 12.88 22.03
N GLN A 72 -1.26 13.22 21.43
CA GLN A 72 -1.10 13.50 20.01
C GLN A 72 -0.45 12.35 19.22
N LEU A 73 -0.01 11.28 19.90
CA LEU A 73 0.60 10.16 19.21
C LEU A 73 -0.45 9.45 18.37
N ILE A 74 -0.16 9.28 17.08
CA ILE A 74 -0.91 8.39 16.18
C ILE A 74 0.05 7.35 15.59
N PRO A 75 -0.25 6.05 15.80
CA PRO A 75 0.26 4.90 15.09
C PRO A 75 0.77 5.13 13.66
N LYS A 76 2.07 5.15 13.34
CA LYS A 76 2.48 5.09 11.93
C LYS A 76 2.65 3.65 11.49
N ARG A 77 2.48 3.39 10.19
CA ARG A 77 2.66 2.05 9.64
C ARG A 77 4.03 1.49 9.96
N GLY A 78 4.06 0.24 10.43
CA GLY A 78 5.29 -0.45 10.82
C GLY A 78 5.87 -0.01 12.16
N ASP A 79 5.25 0.93 12.86
CA ASP A 79 5.57 1.16 14.27
C ASP A 79 5.30 -0.12 15.06
N ILE A 80 6.23 -0.52 15.92
CA ILE A 80 6.00 -1.59 16.89
C ILE A 80 5.38 -0.95 18.12
N VAL A 81 4.10 -1.23 18.37
CA VAL A 81 3.35 -0.69 19.52
C VAL A 81 3.58 -1.61 20.72
N VAL A 82 3.92 -1.03 21.87
CA VAL A 82 4.21 -1.81 23.08
C VAL A 82 3.27 -1.39 24.21
N TRP A 83 2.60 -2.37 24.82
CA TRP A 83 1.75 -2.21 25.99
C TRP A 83 2.50 -2.56 27.28
N ASN A 84 2.08 -1.93 28.36
CA ASN A 84 2.61 -2.09 29.70
C ASN A 84 2.01 -3.32 30.41
N HIS A 85 2.36 -3.51 31.68
CA HIS A 85 1.98 -4.67 32.47
C HIS A 85 0.47 -4.81 32.73
N SER A 86 -0.35 -3.77 32.52
CA SER A 86 -1.81 -3.83 32.70
C SER A 86 -2.50 -4.68 31.62
N VAL A 87 -1.74 -5.17 30.62
CA VAL A 87 -2.21 -6.00 29.51
C VAL A 87 -1.46 -7.33 29.52
N GLY A 88 -2.13 -8.42 29.12
CA GLY A 88 -1.49 -9.73 28.97
C GLY A 88 -1.01 -10.32 30.31
N ASN A 89 -1.78 -10.15 31.39
CA ASN A 89 -1.50 -10.69 32.71
C ASN A 89 -0.09 -10.35 33.23
N GLY A 90 0.34 -9.09 33.08
CA GLY A 90 1.65 -8.63 33.53
C GLY A 90 2.77 -8.74 32.49
N CYS A 91 2.60 -9.53 31.43
CA CYS A 91 3.59 -9.70 30.37
C CYS A 91 3.67 -8.48 29.43
N GLY A 92 2.62 -7.67 29.38
CA GLY A 92 2.39 -6.68 28.33
C GLY A 92 1.95 -7.31 27.02
N HIS A 93 1.80 -6.47 26.02
CA HIS A 93 1.47 -6.88 24.65
C HIS A 93 2.33 -6.10 23.66
N ILE A 94 2.48 -6.64 22.45
CA ILE A 94 3.26 -6.01 21.39
C ILE A 94 2.66 -6.36 20.03
N ALA A 95 2.58 -5.39 19.14
CA ALA A 95 1.93 -5.53 17.85
C ALA A 95 2.55 -4.56 16.82
N ILE A 96 2.20 -4.75 15.54
CA ILE A 96 2.73 -3.93 14.45
C ILE A 96 1.61 -3.02 13.93
N ALA A 97 1.77 -1.70 14.03
CA ALA A 97 0.76 -0.74 13.63
C ALA A 97 0.52 -0.75 12.11
N THR A 98 -0.75 -0.68 11.71
CA THR A 98 -1.17 -0.61 10.31
C THR A 98 -0.93 0.76 9.67
N GLY A 99 -0.85 1.81 10.49
CA GLY A 99 -0.90 3.21 10.08
C GLY A 99 -2.32 3.80 10.07
N GLU A 100 -3.35 2.99 10.31
CA GLU A 100 -4.74 3.45 10.41
C GLU A 100 -5.08 3.80 11.86
N GLY A 101 -5.61 5.00 12.08
CA GLY A 101 -6.04 5.44 13.41
C GLY A 101 -6.09 6.95 13.56
N ASP A 102 -6.44 7.36 14.77
CA ASP A 102 -6.48 8.74 15.27
C ASP A 102 -5.98 8.76 16.72
N THR A 103 -6.15 9.88 17.44
CA THR A 103 -5.70 10.02 18.83
C THR A 103 -6.54 9.24 19.85
N ARG A 104 -7.60 8.54 19.42
CA ARG A 104 -8.50 7.74 20.28
C ARG A 104 -8.36 6.25 20.03
N SER A 105 -8.18 5.84 18.77
CA SER A 105 -8.06 4.43 18.39
C SER A 105 -7.14 4.22 17.20
N PHE A 106 -6.57 3.03 17.09
CA PHE A 106 -5.72 2.64 15.97
C PHE A 106 -5.87 1.15 15.65
N TYR A 107 -5.40 0.73 14.49
CA TYR A 107 -5.33 -0.68 14.11
C TYR A 107 -3.89 -1.19 14.11
N SER A 108 -3.69 -2.40 14.60
CA SER A 108 -2.43 -3.15 14.50
C SER A 108 -2.66 -4.57 14.01
N TYR A 109 -1.58 -5.23 13.58
CA TYR A 109 -1.51 -6.65 13.38
C TYR A 109 -0.95 -7.31 14.63
N ASP A 110 -1.76 -8.21 15.19
CA ASP A 110 -1.56 -8.78 16.51
C ASP A 110 -1.54 -10.29 16.43
N GLN A 111 -0.66 -10.90 17.22
CA GLN A 111 -0.69 -12.32 17.50
C GLN A 111 -0.97 -12.53 18.99
N ASN A 112 -1.75 -13.55 19.33
CA ASN A 112 -2.11 -13.89 20.72
C ASN A 112 -2.87 -12.78 21.50
N TRP A 113 -3.60 -11.90 20.81
CA TRP A 113 -4.51 -10.94 21.47
C TRP A 113 -5.85 -11.57 21.83
N ASN A 114 -6.53 -12.15 20.84
CA ASN A 114 -7.83 -12.83 20.95
C ASN A 114 -7.84 -14.06 20.03
N GLY A 115 -6.73 -14.80 20.01
CA GLY A 115 -6.49 -15.90 19.09
C GLY A 115 -5.03 -15.98 18.69
N LYS A 116 -4.61 -17.20 18.29
CA LYS A 116 -3.22 -17.50 17.93
C LYS A 116 -2.78 -16.91 16.59
N PRO A 117 -3.58 -16.85 15.52
CA PRO A 117 -3.12 -16.31 14.25
C PRO A 117 -2.92 -14.79 14.26
N MET A 118 -2.00 -14.29 13.43
CA MET A 118 -1.88 -12.85 13.16
C MET A 118 -3.17 -12.31 12.56
N LYS A 119 -3.76 -11.29 13.18
CA LYS A 119 -4.97 -10.63 12.68
C LYS A 119 -4.95 -9.12 12.92
N LYS A 120 -5.72 -8.40 12.11
CA LYS A 120 -5.92 -6.96 12.30
C LYS A 120 -6.86 -6.73 13.49
N VAL A 121 -6.45 -5.92 14.47
CA VAL A 121 -7.21 -5.62 15.68
C VAL A 121 -7.31 -4.11 15.87
N LYS A 122 -8.49 -3.64 16.26
CA LYS A 122 -8.71 -2.25 16.69
C LYS A 122 -8.40 -2.12 18.17
N HIS A 123 -7.61 -1.13 18.54
CA HIS A 123 -7.21 -0.84 19.91
C HIS A 123 -7.50 0.61 20.29
N THR A 124 -7.63 0.85 21.60
CA THR A 124 -7.46 2.17 22.20
C THR A 124 -6.02 2.31 22.72
N TYR A 125 -5.66 3.49 23.22
CA TYR A 125 -4.35 3.74 23.82
C TYR A 125 -4.20 3.23 25.27
N ALA A 126 -5.20 2.51 25.80
CA ALA A 126 -5.17 1.98 27.16
C ALA A 126 -3.98 1.03 27.35
N GLY A 127 -3.14 1.33 28.34
CA GLY A 127 -1.95 0.54 28.65
C GLY A 127 -0.79 0.69 27.67
N VAL A 128 -0.88 1.53 26.63
CA VAL A 128 0.20 1.72 25.64
C VAL A 128 1.35 2.53 26.25
N TYR A 129 2.55 1.98 26.29
CA TYR A 129 3.76 2.74 26.63
C TYR A 129 4.14 3.75 25.54
N GLY A 130 4.02 3.33 24.28
CA GLY A 130 4.41 4.08 23.11
C GLY A 130 4.74 3.16 21.96
N VAL A 131 5.52 3.68 21.00
CA VAL A 131 5.93 2.96 19.80
C VAL A 131 7.44 2.94 19.61
N LEU A 132 7.93 1.86 19.01
CA LEU A 132 9.27 1.80 18.44
C LEU A 132 9.10 2.02 16.93
N ARG A 133 9.49 3.20 16.47
CA ARG A 133 9.39 3.60 15.06
C ARG A 133 10.64 3.22 14.30
N PRO A 134 10.57 2.43 13.21
CA PRO A 134 11.73 2.14 12.38
C PRO A 134 12.44 3.41 11.93
N LYS A 135 13.76 3.46 11.93
CA LYS A 135 14.51 4.58 11.34
C LYS A 135 14.51 4.49 9.82
N ASP A 136 14.66 3.27 9.30
CA ASP A 136 14.48 3.00 7.87
C ASP A 136 12.99 2.93 7.53
N GLN A 137 12.42 4.08 7.20
CA GLN A 137 11.02 4.22 6.82
C GLN A 137 10.72 3.60 5.45
N SER A 138 11.73 3.37 4.59
CA SER A 138 11.52 2.78 3.25
C SER A 138 10.98 1.35 3.32
N LYS A 139 11.35 0.62 4.37
CA LYS A 139 10.92 -0.76 4.61
C LYS A 139 9.47 -0.88 5.07
N VAL A 140 8.91 0.20 5.61
CA VAL A 140 7.60 0.20 6.30
C VAL A 140 6.60 1.20 5.79
N ALA A 141 7.04 2.08 4.89
CA ALA A 141 6.15 2.87 4.09
C ALA A 141 5.04 1.96 3.55
N GLN A 142 3.80 2.48 3.52
CA GLN A 142 2.80 1.83 2.69
C GLN A 142 3.45 1.71 1.32
N SER A 143 3.50 0.50 0.79
CA SER A 143 3.39 0.39 -0.65
C SER A 143 2.05 1.06 -0.94
N SER A 144 2.03 2.32 -1.33
CA SER A 144 0.81 3.02 -1.71
C SER A 144 0.33 2.45 -3.05
N GLY A 145 0.15 1.13 -3.18
CA GLY A 145 0.29 0.49 -4.48
C GLY A 145 1.53 1.06 -5.19
N ASN A 146 2.74 0.79 -4.68
CA ASN A 146 3.97 1.33 -5.24
C ASN A 146 4.09 2.88 -5.10
N THR A 147 4.30 3.38 -3.89
CA THR A 147 4.98 4.68 -3.67
C THR A 147 6.46 4.47 -3.92
N SER A 148 6.84 4.59 -5.18
CA SER A 148 8.16 5.13 -5.49
C SER A 148 8.27 6.50 -4.84
N SER A 149 9.48 6.84 -4.40
CA SER A 149 9.87 8.18 -3.99
C SER A 149 9.12 9.26 -4.77
N VAL A 150 8.57 10.23 -4.04
CA VAL A 150 8.07 11.49 -4.61
C VAL A 150 9.25 12.13 -5.31
N SER A 151 9.36 11.88 -6.61
CA SER A 151 10.27 12.57 -7.49
C SER A 151 9.43 13.52 -8.33
N ASN A 152 9.91 14.75 -8.52
CA ASN A 152 9.55 15.57 -9.67
C ASN A 152 10.12 14.94 -10.95
N GLY A 153 9.91 13.64 -11.14
CA GLY A 153 10.67 12.78 -12.04
C GLY A 153 9.87 12.28 -13.24
N SER A 154 10.60 11.56 -14.10
CA SER A 154 10.12 10.94 -15.33
C SER A 154 8.86 10.10 -15.13
N TYR A 155 8.04 10.01 -16.18
CA TYR A 155 6.95 9.03 -16.25
C TYR A 155 7.46 7.61 -16.01
N PRO A 156 6.63 6.70 -15.48
CA PRO A 156 6.99 5.29 -15.42
C PRO A 156 7.23 4.74 -16.84
N THR A 157 8.20 3.85 -16.99
CA THR A 157 8.39 3.11 -18.23
C THR A 157 7.27 2.07 -18.36
N PRO A 158 6.40 2.15 -19.39
CA PRO A 158 5.36 1.16 -19.59
C PRO A 158 5.95 -0.20 -19.98
N VAL A 159 5.24 -1.27 -19.65
CA VAL A 159 5.62 -2.64 -19.99
C VAL A 159 4.56 -3.25 -20.90
N THR A 160 4.99 -3.94 -21.95
CA THR A 160 4.08 -4.62 -22.88
C THR A 160 3.25 -5.68 -22.16
N TRP A 161 1.94 -5.46 -22.16
CA TRP A 161 0.93 -6.41 -21.71
C TRP A 161 0.41 -7.20 -22.91
N ARG A 162 0.25 -8.52 -22.76
CA ARG A 162 -0.20 -9.41 -23.85
C ARG A 162 -1.49 -10.09 -23.44
N ASN A 163 -2.55 -9.92 -24.23
CA ASN A 163 -3.81 -10.57 -23.95
C ASN A 163 -3.73 -12.09 -24.19
N GLY A 164 -4.56 -12.84 -23.46
CA GLY A 164 -4.72 -14.28 -23.61
C GLY A 164 -5.53 -14.67 -24.85
N SER A 165 -6.04 -15.91 -24.85
CA SER A 165 -6.76 -16.50 -25.98
C SER A 165 -8.19 -15.98 -26.17
N THR A 166 -8.72 -15.22 -25.21
CA THR A 166 -10.07 -14.65 -25.26
C THR A 166 -10.02 -13.13 -25.22
N PRO A 167 -11.03 -12.41 -25.74
CA PRO A 167 -11.15 -10.98 -25.51
C PRO A 167 -11.19 -10.65 -24.01
N GLU A 168 -10.52 -9.56 -23.63
CA GLU A 168 -10.49 -9.04 -22.25
C GLU A 168 -11.33 -7.76 -22.19
N THR A 169 -12.18 -7.65 -21.17
CA THR A 169 -13.01 -6.45 -20.97
C THR A 169 -12.17 -5.35 -20.34
N VAL A 170 -12.35 -4.11 -20.81
CA VAL A 170 -11.70 -2.92 -20.25
C VAL A 170 -12.71 -2.13 -19.43
N TYR A 171 -12.31 -1.77 -18.21
CA TYR A 171 -13.14 -1.19 -17.17
C TYR A 171 -12.68 0.23 -16.80
N ALA A 172 -13.60 1.10 -16.42
CA ALA A 172 -13.26 2.45 -15.96
C ALA A 172 -12.72 2.49 -14.53
N VAL A 173 -13.03 1.47 -13.71
CA VAL A 173 -12.75 1.46 -12.27
C VAL A 173 -11.84 0.29 -11.90
N ASN A 174 -10.96 0.51 -10.92
CA ASN A 174 -9.96 -0.46 -10.46
C ASN A 174 -10.49 -1.71 -9.72
N ASP A 175 -11.80 -1.81 -9.52
CA ASP A 175 -12.48 -3.04 -9.10
C ASP A 175 -13.01 -3.84 -10.30
N CYS A 176 -12.59 -3.47 -11.52
CA CYS A 176 -12.98 -4.07 -12.78
C CYS A 176 -14.52 -4.00 -12.98
N SER A 177 -15.11 -2.85 -12.64
CA SER A 177 -16.50 -2.47 -12.94
C SER A 177 -16.59 -1.35 -13.99
N ASP A 178 -17.79 -1.12 -14.52
CA ASP A 178 -18.08 -0.12 -15.55
C ASP A 178 -17.29 -0.35 -16.85
N LYS A 179 -17.81 -1.22 -17.72
CA LYS A 179 -17.20 -1.53 -19.02
C LYS A 179 -17.12 -0.29 -19.92
N ILE A 180 -15.93 -0.03 -20.47
CA ILE A 180 -15.64 1.07 -21.40
C ILE A 180 -14.97 0.61 -22.71
N GLY A 181 -14.63 -0.68 -22.82
CA GLY A 181 -14.02 -1.23 -24.01
C GLY A 181 -13.72 -2.72 -23.92
N THR A 182 -13.03 -3.22 -24.94
CA THR A 182 -12.56 -4.60 -25.06
C THR A 182 -11.21 -4.59 -25.75
N VAL A 183 -10.26 -5.41 -25.29
CA VAL A 183 -9.04 -5.76 -26.02
C VAL A 183 -9.20 -7.17 -26.61
N TYR A 184 -8.92 -7.33 -27.89
CA TYR A 184 -9.12 -8.61 -28.57
C TYR A 184 -8.08 -9.67 -28.14
N ALA A 185 -8.43 -10.93 -28.33
CA ALA A 185 -7.56 -12.06 -28.05
C ALA A 185 -6.19 -11.89 -28.72
N LYS A 186 -5.12 -12.32 -28.04
CA LYS A 186 -3.72 -12.30 -28.51
C LYS A 186 -3.17 -10.92 -28.89
N SER A 187 -3.94 -9.85 -28.69
CA SER A 187 -3.50 -8.47 -28.93
C SER A 187 -2.54 -8.00 -27.83
N THR A 188 -1.85 -6.89 -28.07
CA THR A 188 -0.95 -6.29 -27.09
C THR A 188 -1.39 -4.88 -26.72
N ALA A 189 -1.03 -4.46 -25.52
CA ALA A 189 -1.24 -3.13 -24.99
C ALA A 189 -0.01 -2.71 -24.16
N GLN A 190 0.03 -1.46 -23.72
CA GLN A 190 1.05 -0.97 -22.80
C GLN A 190 0.45 -0.87 -21.40
N CYS A 191 1.02 -1.59 -20.43
CA CYS A 191 0.67 -1.47 -19.02
C CYS A 191 1.47 -0.33 -18.39
N TYR A 192 0.77 0.59 -17.74
CA TYR A 192 1.38 1.78 -17.11
C TYR A 192 1.33 1.73 -15.58
N SER A 193 0.46 0.91 -14.99
CA SER A 193 0.35 0.77 -13.54
C SER A 193 -0.54 -0.41 -13.15
N LYS A 194 -0.65 -0.66 -11.85
CA LYS A 194 -1.64 -1.56 -11.25
C LYS A 194 -2.35 -0.83 -10.11
N ALA A 195 -3.66 -1.01 -10.02
CA ALA A 195 -4.50 -0.45 -8.97
C ALA A 195 -5.37 -1.59 -8.40
N GLY A 196 -5.16 -1.93 -7.13
CA GLY A 196 -5.79 -3.13 -6.55
C GLY A 196 -5.36 -4.40 -7.30
N SER A 197 -6.34 -5.19 -7.77
CA SER A 197 -6.10 -6.39 -8.57
C SER A 197 -6.01 -6.11 -10.07
N CYS A 198 -6.52 -4.96 -10.55
CA CYS A 198 -6.63 -4.67 -11.98
C CYS A 198 -5.40 -3.90 -12.52
N TYR A 199 -5.06 -4.15 -13.78
CA TYR A 199 -3.91 -3.56 -14.48
C TYR A 199 -4.38 -2.41 -15.36
N LEU A 200 -3.72 -1.26 -15.26
CA LEU A 200 -4.01 -0.11 -16.09
C LEU A 200 -3.26 -0.25 -17.41
N ILE A 201 -4.00 -0.47 -18.48
CA ILE A 201 -3.46 -0.57 -19.83
C ILE A 201 -3.88 0.61 -20.69
N VAL A 202 -3.05 0.92 -21.68
CA VAL A 202 -3.34 1.80 -22.80
C VAL A 202 -3.20 1.00 -24.09
N TYR A 203 -4.23 1.03 -24.93
CA TYR A 203 -4.26 0.30 -26.20
C TYR A 203 -4.75 1.20 -27.33
N SER A 204 -4.27 0.93 -28.53
CA SER A 204 -4.63 1.68 -29.72
C SER A 204 -6.08 1.39 -30.14
N ILE A 205 -6.79 2.44 -30.55
CA ILE A 205 -8.12 2.40 -31.14
C ILE A 205 -8.11 3.15 -32.48
N ASN A 206 -9.20 3.11 -33.24
CA ASN A 206 -9.34 3.84 -34.50
C ASN A 206 -8.17 3.61 -35.49
N GLY A 207 -7.69 2.37 -35.58
CA GLY A 207 -6.55 2.01 -36.43
C GLY A 207 -5.22 2.62 -36.00
N GLY A 208 -5.05 2.97 -34.72
CA GLY A 208 -3.83 3.58 -34.19
C GLY A 208 -3.83 5.10 -34.15
N LYS A 209 -4.91 5.76 -34.57
CA LYS A 209 -5.02 7.22 -34.56
C LYS A 209 -5.34 7.80 -33.17
N ALA A 210 -5.74 6.96 -32.24
CA ALA A 210 -6.02 7.34 -30.86
C ALA A 210 -5.75 6.18 -29.92
N HIS A 211 -5.72 6.46 -28.63
CA HIS A 211 -5.48 5.50 -27.57
C HIS A 211 -6.59 5.54 -26.54
N LYS A 212 -6.90 4.39 -25.95
CA LYS A 212 -7.86 4.25 -24.85
C LYS A 212 -7.16 3.66 -23.63
N ALA A 213 -7.48 4.19 -22.46
CA ALA A 213 -6.97 3.76 -21.17
C ALA A 213 -8.09 3.13 -20.34
N GLY A 214 -7.74 2.11 -19.56
CA GLY A 214 -8.65 1.49 -18.61
C GLY A 214 -8.01 0.33 -17.87
N PHE A 215 -8.82 -0.33 -17.05
CA PHE A 215 -8.39 -1.46 -16.23
C PHE A 215 -8.78 -2.79 -16.86
N VAL A 216 -7.90 -3.79 -16.74
CA VAL A 216 -8.15 -5.18 -17.09
C VAL A 216 -7.85 -6.09 -15.90
N ALA A 217 -8.56 -7.21 -15.77
CA ALA A 217 -8.35 -8.15 -14.67
C ALA A 217 -7.15 -9.06 -14.96
N TYR A 218 -6.99 -9.47 -16.23
CA TYR A 218 -5.93 -10.38 -16.63
C TYR A 218 -4.55 -9.70 -16.59
N ALA A 219 -3.57 -10.39 -15.99
CA ALA A 219 -2.22 -9.86 -15.82
C ALA A 219 -1.40 -9.79 -17.11
N GLY A 220 -1.81 -10.50 -18.16
CA GLY A 220 -1.15 -10.46 -19.47
C GLY A 220 0.32 -10.89 -19.45
N GLY A 221 0.66 -11.85 -18.58
CA GLY A 221 2.03 -12.39 -18.44
C GLY A 221 3.01 -11.48 -17.72
N LEU A 222 2.53 -10.41 -17.08
CA LEU A 222 3.39 -9.48 -16.33
C LEU A 222 3.88 -10.10 -15.00
N ASN A 223 5.19 -10.01 -14.74
CA ASN A 223 5.81 -10.36 -13.45
C ASN A 223 5.81 -9.20 -12.43
N GLY A 224 5.24 -8.06 -12.83
CA GLY A 224 5.16 -6.82 -12.06
C GLY A 224 4.56 -5.71 -12.93
N ALA A 225 4.06 -4.65 -12.30
CA ALA A 225 3.51 -3.49 -13.01
C ALA A 225 4.34 -2.24 -12.72
N PRO A 226 4.41 -1.27 -13.65
CA PRO A 226 5.17 -0.05 -13.42
C PRO A 226 4.64 0.75 -12.20
N PRO A 227 5.50 1.55 -11.55
CA PRO A 227 5.14 2.35 -10.39
C PRO A 227 4.29 3.58 -10.73
N GLN A 228 3.52 4.03 -9.76
CA GLN A 228 2.86 5.34 -9.77
C GLN A 228 3.91 6.39 -9.36
N SER A 229 4.62 6.96 -10.34
CA SER A 229 5.93 7.62 -10.07
C SER A 229 5.98 9.14 -10.26
N ARG A 230 4.98 9.76 -10.91
CA ARG A 230 4.93 11.22 -11.08
C ARG A 230 3.64 11.81 -10.52
N ALA A 231 3.79 12.84 -9.68
CA ALA A 231 2.67 13.61 -9.15
C ALA A 231 2.06 14.53 -10.22
N TRP A 232 0.76 14.73 -10.11
CA TRP A 232 -0.01 15.67 -10.92
C TRP A 232 -1.03 16.35 -10.01
N LYS A 233 -1.24 17.65 -10.18
CA LYS A 233 -2.17 18.42 -9.35
C LYS A 233 -3.08 19.24 -10.23
N ASN A 234 -4.37 19.15 -10.01
CA ASN A 234 -5.32 19.92 -10.79
C ASN A 234 -5.24 21.42 -10.49
N GLY A 235 -5.65 22.23 -11.46
CA GLY A 235 -5.78 23.68 -11.35
C GLY A 235 -7.02 24.12 -10.55
N SER A 236 -7.47 25.35 -10.80
CA SER A 236 -8.56 26.01 -10.07
C SER A 236 -9.97 25.59 -10.50
N THR A 237 -10.09 24.83 -11.59
CA THR A 237 -11.36 24.30 -12.12
C THR A 237 -11.35 22.77 -12.10
N PRO A 238 -12.52 22.12 -11.97
CA PRO A 238 -12.60 20.67 -12.16
C PRO A 238 -12.11 20.27 -13.56
N GLU A 239 -11.33 19.20 -13.65
CA GLU A 239 -10.77 18.69 -14.92
C GLU A 239 -11.54 17.45 -15.36
N THR A 240 -12.02 17.42 -16.59
CA THR A 240 -12.74 16.26 -17.13
C THR A 240 -11.75 15.16 -17.52
N VAL A 241 -12.04 13.92 -17.13
CA VAL A 241 -11.23 12.75 -17.49
C VAL A 241 -11.92 11.91 -18.56
N TYR A 242 -11.21 11.64 -19.64
CA TYR A 242 -11.67 10.85 -20.79
C TYR A 242 -11.00 9.48 -20.84
N ALA A 243 -11.72 8.44 -21.25
CA ALA A 243 -11.11 7.12 -21.46
C ALA A 243 -10.19 7.10 -22.68
N ASP A 244 -10.41 7.97 -23.67
CA ASP A 244 -9.70 7.99 -24.93
C ASP A 244 -9.14 9.37 -25.29
N THR A 245 -8.04 9.37 -26.05
CA THR A 245 -7.33 10.57 -26.46
C THR A 245 -8.04 11.39 -27.53
N SER A 246 -9.18 10.91 -28.03
CA SER A 246 -10.09 11.66 -28.89
C SER A 246 -11.22 12.33 -28.11
N GLU A 247 -11.18 12.28 -26.77
CA GLU A 247 -12.14 12.92 -25.86
C GLU A 247 -13.60 12.49 -26.06
N ASN A 248 -13.84 11.30 -26.64
CA ASN A 248 -15.20 10.83 -26.95
C ASN A 248 -15.92 10.21 -25.73
N THR A 249 -15.16 9.58 -24.83
CA THR A 249 -15.73 8.83 -23.70
C THR A 249 -15.38 9.49 -22.37
N LYS A 250 -16.28 10.26 -21.77
CA LYS A 250 -16.07 10.80 -20.41
C LYS A 250 -16.19 9.68 -19.37
N VAL A 251 -15.22 9.58 -18.45
CA VAL A 251 -15.20 8.56 -17.37
C VAL A 251 -15.16 9.14 -15.96
N GLY A 252 -14.90 10.44 -15.82
CA GLY A 252 -15.03 11.13 -14.56
C GLY A 252 -14.55 12.57 -14.60
N THR A 253 -14.30 13.11 -13.41
CA THR A 253 -13.80 14.46 -13.17
C THR A 253 -12.82 14.39 -12.00
N ILE A 254 -11.77 15.21 -12.04
CA ILE A 254 -10.87 15.47 -10.90
C ILE A 254 -11.20 16.84 -10.33
N ASP A 255 -11.36 16.95 -9.01
CA ASP A 255 -11.78 18.19 -8.38
C ASP A 255 -10.67 19.25 -8.44
N LYS A 256 -11.05 20.52 -8.25
CA LYS A 256 -10.09 21.63 -8.19
C LYS A 256 -9.03 21.36 -7.11
N TYR A 257 -7.76 21.61 -7.45
CA TYR A 257 -6.60 21.41 -6.57
C TYR A 257 -6.36 19.98 -6.08
N GLU A 258 -7.13 19.00 -6.57
CA GLU A 258 -6.94 17.59 -6.23
C GLU A 258 -5.62 17.07 -6.82
N SER A 259 -4.93 16.21 -6.07
CA SER A 259 -3.66 15.62 -6.49
C SER A 259 -3.82 14.15 -6.83
N CYS A 260 -3.17 13.71 -7.89
CA CYS A 260 -3.17 12.32 -8.34
C CYS A 260 -1.82 11.96 -8.97
N TYR A 261 -1.75 10.81 -9.65
CA TYR A 261 -0.56 10.42 -10.39
C TYR A 261 -0.75 10.67 -11.88
N CYS A 262 0.29 11.18 -12.55
CA CYS A 262 0.37 11.18 -14.01
C CYS A 262 1.38 10.12 -14.47
N LEU A 263 0.91 9.18 -15.26
CA LEU A 263 1.65 7.97 -15.64
C LEU A 263 2.26 8.07 -17.04
N GLY A 264 1.95 9.09 -17.81
CA GLY A 264 2.47 9.26 -19.16
C GLY A 264 1.83 10.41 -19.90
N ARG A 265 2.41 10.75 -21.05
CA ARG A 265 1.82 11.64 -22.05
C ARG A 265 1.60 10.85 -23.34
N ILE A 266 0.36 10.78 -23.81
CA ILE A 266 -0.04 10.01 -24.99
C ILE A 266 -0.95 10.89 -25.83
N ASP A 267 -0.63 11.00 -27.12
CA ASP A 267 -1.36 11.85 -28.08
C ASP A 267 -1.59 13.29 -27.59
N GLY A 268 -0.60 13.85 -26.89
CA GLY A 268 -0.68 15.20 -26.34
C GLY A 268 -1.39 15.31 -24.97
N MET A 269 -2.15 14.31 -24.55
CA MET A 269 -2.88 14.27 -23.28
C MET A 269 -2.11 13.58 -22.16
N TYR A 270 -2.50 13.85 -20.92
CA TYR A 270 -1.87 13.33 -19.70
C TYR A 270 -2.66 12.15 -19.15
N LEU A 271 -2.03 10.98 -19.08
CA LEU A 271 -2.64 9.79 -18.47
C LEU A 271 -2.59 9.92 -16.95
N VAL A 272 -3.74 9.99 -16.30
CA VAL A 272 -3.87 10.14 -14.85
C VAL A 272 -4.49 8.91 -14.20
N LEU A 273 -4.07 8.65 -12.96
CA LEU A 273 -4.66 7.65 -12.06
C LEU A 273 -5.02 8.35 -10.74
N TYR A 274 -6.31 8.41 -10.43
CA TYR A 274 -6.85 9.21 -9.34
C TYR A 274 -7.83 8.42 -8.48
N LYS A 275 -7.98 8.85 -7.24
CA LYS A 275 -8.90 8.25 -6.27
C LYS A 275 -10.30 8.83 -6.48
N VAL A 276 -11.35 8.02 -6.33
CA VAL A 276 -12.71 8.53 -6.30
C VAL A 276 -13.05 8.96 -4.88
N ASN A 277 -13.35 10.25 -4.70
CA ASN A 277 -13.64 10.87 -3.41
C ASN A 277 -14.72 10.10 -2.62
N GLY A 278 -14.46 9.89 -1.33
CA GLY A 278 -15.36 9.12 -0.44
C GLY A 278 -15.32 7.60 -0.63
N THR A 279 -14.46 7.05 -1.49
CA THR A 279 -14.38 5.61 -1.76
C THR A 279 -12.95 5.07 -1.69
N ASN A 280 -12.80 3.74 -1.74
CA ASN A 280 -11.50 3.07 -1.96
C ASN A 280 -11.23 2.78 -3.45
N LYS A 281 -12.07 3.30 -4.34
CA LYS A 281 -11.97 3.07 -5.78
C LYS A 281 -11.01 4.07 -6.43
N GLN A 282 -10.41 3.64 -7.54
CA GLN A 282 -9.59 4.47 -8.39
C GLN A 282 -10.10 4.40 -9.82
N LYS A 283 -9.95 5.51 -10.53
CA LYS A 283 -10.24 5.64 -11.96
C LYS A 283 -8.98 6.11 -12.69
N CYS A 284 -8.94 5.85 -13.99
CA CYS A 284 -7.88 6.35 -14.84
C CYS A 284 -8.45 6.93 -16.14
N GLY A 285 -7.62 7.69 -16.84
CA GLY A 285 -7.95 8.24 -18.15
C GLY A 285 -7.04 9.40 -18.51
N PHE A 286 -7.44 10.16 -19.52
CA PHE A 286 -6.70 11.26 -20.09
C PHE A 286 -7.31 12.60 -19.69
N VAL A 287 -6.43 13.56 -19.40
CA VAL A 287 -6.77 14.96 -19.16
C VAL A 287 -5.94 15.87 -20.06
N ALA A 288 -6.46 17.06 -20.38
CA ALA A 288 -5.75 18.03 -21.20
C ALA A 288 -4.77 18.86 -20.37
N TYR A 289 -5.14 19.15 -19.11
CA TYR A 289 -4.32 19.93 -18.21
C TYR A 289 -3.07 19.18 -17.73
N HIS A 290 -1.92 19.85 -17.73
CA HIS A 290 -0.60 19.24 -17.49
C HIS A 290 -0.25 18.99 -16.03
N GLY A 291 -1.00 19.60 -15.11
CA GLY A 291 -0.76 19.57 -13.67
C GLY A 291 0.05 20.75 -13.20
#